data_AF-A0A183E7B0-F1
#
_entry.id   AF-A0A183E7B0-F1
#
_cell.length_a   1.000
_cell.length_b   1.000
_cell.length_c   1.000
_cell.angle_alpha   90.00
_cell.angle_beta   90.00
_cell.angle_gamma   90.00
#
_symmetry.space_group_name_H-M   'P 1'
#
loop_
_entity.id
_entity.type
_entity.pdbx_description
1 polymer ?
#
loop_
_entity_poly.entity_id
_entity_poly.type
_entity_poly.pdbx_seq_one_letter_code
_entity_poly.pdbx_strand_id
1 'polypeptide(L)'
;MGGSGKRMRMYAELFAKDTGLQLSGNLSKSDRYVMYKTGQVLWVNHGIGVPSLSIVLVELIKLLHYAKARDVVAIRMGTSGGLGVQPGTLLISSGCLNGELLEGYTQWIMGKKASVLDAAVRKQLHRVAEELKLAAEVGKTFCADDFYEGQARMDGAFCEYTAEQKTAFLSKLYDMGVRNLEMESTCFVAMSNRANIR
;
A
#
# COMPACT_ATOMS: atom_id res chain seq x y z
N MET A 1 2.15 -7.67 -2.31
CA MET A 1 1.04 -7.19 -3.16
C MET A 1 1.42 -5.88 -3.84
N GLY A 2 0.83 -5.54 -4.99
CA GLY A 2 1.09 -4.28 -5.71
C GLY A 2 0.03 -3.97 -6.78
N GLY A 3 -0.02 -2.76 -7.33
CA GLY A 3 -1.18 -2.37 -8.17
C GLY A 3 -1.30 -3.12 -9.50
N SER A 4 -0.18 -3.25 -10.22
CA SER A 4 -0.16 -3.82 -11.58
C SER A 4 0.04 -5.33 -11.59
N GLY A 5 -0.83 -6.06 -12.29
CA GLY A 5 -0.68 -7.50 -12.54
C GLY A 5 0.61 -7.84 -13.27
N LYS A 6 0.99 -7.04 -14.29
CA LYS A 6 2.26 -7.21 -15.01
C LYS A 6 3.48 -7.07 -14.08
N ARG A 7 3.46 -6.07 -13.18
CA ARG A 7 4.55 -5.85 -12.23
C ARG A 7 4.65 -6.99 -11.21
N MET A 8 3.51 -7.50 -10.71
CA MET A 8 3.49 -8.63 -9.79
C MET A 8 3.99 -9.92 -10.43
N ARG A 9 3.64 -10.17 -11.71
CA ARG A 9 4.22 -11.26 -12.48
C ARG A 9 5.74 -11.13 -12.59
N MET A 10 6.22 -9.97 -12.99
CA MET A 10 7.66 -9.70 -13.13
C MET A 10 8.41 -9.94 -11.81
N TYR A 11 7.88 -9.49 -10.68
CA TYR A 11 8.50 -9.75 -9.38
C TYR A 11 8.51 -11.23 -9.00
N ALA A 12 7.42 -11.96 -9.31
CA ALA A 12 7.36 -13.40 -9.08
C ALA A 12 8.39 -14.17 -9.92
N GLU A 13 8.58 -13.77 -11.18
CA GLU A 13 9.57 -14.32 -12.12
C GLU A 13 11.01 -14.02 -11.67
N LEU A 14 11.29 -12.77 -11.28
CA LEU A 14 12.61 -12.37 -10.75
C LEU A 14 12.95 -13.14 -9.47
N PHE A 15 12.02 -13.20 -8.51
CA PHE A 15 12.25 -13.91 -7.26
C PHE A 15 12.44 -15.42 -7.47
N ALA A 16 11.66 -16.03 -8.37
CA ALA A 16 11.84 -17.44 -8.72
C ALA A 16 13.22 -17.72 -9.32
N LYS A 17 13.68 -16.85 -10.21
CA LYS A 17 15.02 -16.94 -10.80
C LYS A 17 16.11 -16.80 -9.73
N ASP A 18 16.01 -15.79 -8.87
CA ASP A 18 17.04 -15.48 -7.88
C ASP A 18 17.13 -16.56 -6.77
N THR A 19 16.01 -17.23 -6.47
CA THR A 19 15.94 -18.28 -5.44
C THR A 19 16.07 -19.70 -5.99
N GLY A 20 15.99 -19.89 -7.31
CA GLY A 20 15.92 -21.21 -7.94
C GLY A 20 14.61 -21.98 -7.66
N LEU A 21 13.59 -21.32 -7.11
CA LEU A 21 12.31 -21.94 -6.77
C LEU A 21 11.34 -21.93 -7.96
N GLN A 22 10.49 -22.95 -8.05
CA GLN A 22 9.48 -23.03 -9.10
C GLN A 22 8.40 -21.96 -8.92
N LEU A 23 8.11 -21.23 -10.01
CA LEU A 23 6.99 -20.31 -10.12
C LEU A 23 5.72 -21.03 -10.59
N SER A 24 4.60 -20.81 -9.91
CA SER A 24 3.29 -21.29 -10.38
C SER A 24 2.80 -20.52 -11.61
N GLY A 25 1.84 -21.10 -12.35
CA GLY A 25 0.99 -20.31 -13.25
C GLY A 25 0.15 -19.27 -12.48
N ASN A 26 -0.61 -18.43 -13.21
CA ASN A 26 -1.59 -17.56 -12.59
C ASN A 26 -2.71 -18.41 -11.96
N LEU A 27 -2.87 -18.33 -10.64
CA LEU A 27 -3.85 -19.07 -9.85
C LEU A 27 -5.23 -18.38 -9.83
N SER A 28 -5.30 -17.12 -10.25
CA SER A 28 -6.58 -16.41 -10.41
C SER A 28 -7.28 -16.88 -11.69
N LYS A 29 -8.60 -17.04 -11.59
CA LYS A 29 -9.50 -17.35 -12.71
C LYS A 29 -10.23 -16.10 -13.26
N SER A 30 -9.92 -14.92 -12.74
CA SER A 30 -10.49 -13.65 -13.18
C SER A 30 -9.43 -12.78 -13.88
N ASP A 31 -9.89 -11.76 -14.59
CA ASP A 31 -9.08 -10.71 -15.21
C ASP A 31 -8.74 -9.55 -14.25
N ARG A 32 -9.48 -9.40 -13.15
CA ARG A 32 -9.31 -8.33 -12.16
C ARG A 32 -8.00 -8.46 -11.39
N TYR A 33 -7.70 -9.69 -10.96
CA TYR A 33 -6.51 -9.99 -10.17
C TYR A 33 -5.70 -11.14 -10.77
N VAL A 34 -4.40 -11.13 -10.51
CA VAL A 34 -3.46 -12.20 -10.75
C VAL A 34 -2.91 -12.67 -9.41
N MET A 35 -2.61 -13.95 -9.32
CA MET A 35 -1.99 -14.55 -8.14
C MET A 35 -0.95 -15.55 -8.60
N TYR A 36 0.29 -15.36 -8.18
CA TYR A 36 1.38 -16.32 -8.41
C TYR A 36 1.93 -16.78 -7.06
N LYS A 37 2.51 -17.97 -7.04
CA LYS A 37 3.16 -18.55 -5.87
C LYS A 37 4.57 -19.01 -6.22
N THR A 38 5.54 -18.59 -5.40
CA THR A 38 6.93 -19.03 -5.49
C THR A 38 7.40 -19.41 -4.09
N GLY A 39 7.63 -20.70 -3.83
CA GLY A 39 7.91 -21.19 -2.47
C GLY A 39 6.81 -20.80 -1.48
N GLN A 40 7.17 -20.08 -0.41
CA GLN A 40 6.24 -19.56 0.60
C GLN A 40 5.71 -18.15 0.31
N VAL A 41 6.00 -17.57 -0.85
CA VAL A 41 5.59 -16.21 -1.22
C VAL A 41 4.40 -16.23 -2.17
N LEU A 42 3.38 -15.42 -1.86
CA LEU A 42 2.25 -15.12 -2.76
C LEU A 42 2.42 -13.73 -3.36
N TRP A 43 2.34 -13.65 -4.69
CA TRP A 43 2.43 -12.42 -5.48
C TRP A 43 1.06 -12.08 -6.04
N VAL A 44 0.44 -11.01 -5.54
CA VAL A 44 -0.96 -10.69 -5.85
C VAL A 44 -1.06 -9.21 -6.22
N ASN A 45 -1.76 -8.90 -7.32
CA ASN A 45 -2.07 -7.51 -7.60
C ASN A 45 -3.37 -7.07 -6.94
N HIS A 46 -3.56 -5.76 -6.79
CA HIS A 46 -4.76 -5.22 -6.14
C HIS A 46 -5.42 -4.07 -6.91
N GLY A 47 -4.96 -3.73 -8.11
CA GLY A 47 -5.50 -2.60 -8.86
C GLY A 47 -5.17 -1.26 -8.21
N ILE A 48 -6.08 -0.30 -8.31
CA ILE A 48 -5.91 1.08 -7.83
C ILE A 48 -7.05 1.41 -6.86
N GLY A 49 -6.70 2.11 -5.79
CA GLY A 49 -7.60 2.62 -4.78
C GLY A 49 -7.98 1.59 -3.71
N VAL A 50 -8.35 2.12 -2.54
CA VAL A 50 -8.86 1.37 -1.40
C VAL A 50 -9.98 0.38 -1.78
N PRO A 51 -11.00 0.74 -2.59
CA PRO A 51 -12.07 -0.20 -2.93
C PRO A 51 -11.56 -1.47 -3.62
N SER A 52 -10.65 -1.33 -4.59
CA SER A 52 -10.05 -2.48 -5.29
C SER A 52 -9.20 -3.32 -4.35
N LEU A 53 -8.34 -2.68 -3.55
CA LEU A 53 -7.52 -3.40 -2.58
C LEU A 53 -8.35 -4.19 -1.57
N SER A 54 -9.41 -3.59 -1.02
CA SER A 54 -10.20 -4.20 0.05
C SER A 54 -10.81 -5.55 -0.36
N ILE A 55 -11.24 -5.68 -1.62
CA ILE A 55 -11.82 -6.90 -2.16
C ILE A 55 -10.79 -8.04 -2.10
N VAL A 56 -9.64 -7.85 -2.75
CA VAL A 56 -8.63 -8.90 -2.85
C VAL A 56 -8.00 -9.20 -1.49
N LEU A 57 -7.85 -8.20 -0.62
CA LEU A 57 -7.27 -8.39 0.70
C LEU A 57 -8.17 -9.26 1.59
N VAL A 58 -9.49 -9.03 1.58
CA VAL A 58 -10.45 -9.87 2.31
C VAL A 58 -10.48 -11.31 1.76
N GLU A 59 -10.43 -11.48 0.44
CA GLU A 59 -10.36 -12.81 -0.18
C GLU A 59 -9.07 -13.55 0.19
N LEU A 60 -7.93 -12.86 0.21
CA LEU A 60 -6.65 -13.41 0.65
C LEU A 60 -6.66 -13.80 2.12
N ILE A 61 -7.22 -12.96 3.00
CA ILE A 61 -7.35 -13.28 4.43
C ILE A 61 -8.15 -14.57 4.60
N LYS A 62 -9.28 -14.74 3.89
CA LYS A 62 -10.06 -15.99 3.91
C LYS A 62 -9.25 -17.17 3.36
N LEU A 63 -8.55 -16.99 2.25
CA LEU A 63 -7.71 -18.04 1.65
C LEU A 63 -6.65 -18.52 2.65
N LEU A 64 -5.93 -17.59 3.29
CA LEU A 64 -4.89 -17.88 4.28
C LEU A 64 -5.49 -18.57 5.51
N HIS A 65 -6.67 -18.13 5.96
CA HIS A 65 -7.42 -18.78 7.04
C HIS A 65 -7.75 -20.24 6.71
N TYR A 66 -8.32 -20.52 5.52
CA TYR A 66 -8.65 -21.88 5.10
C TYR A 66 -7.41 -22.75 4.86
N ALA A 67 -6.31 -22.15 4.41
CA ALA A 67 -5.01 -22.81 4.31
C ALA A 67 -4.35 -23.06 5.68
N LYS A 68 -4.95 -22.57 6.78
CA LYS A 68 -4.39 -22.63 8.15
C LYS A 68 -3.00 -22.00 8.24
N ALA A 69 -2.74 -20.98 7.43
CA ALA A 69 -1.48 -20.25 7.43
C ALA A 69 -1.28 -19.53 8.77
N ARG A 70 -0.03 -19.48 9.24
CA ARG A 70 0.39 -18.81 10.48
C ARG A 70 1.56 -17.89 10.17
N ASP A 71 1.78 -16.91 11.05
CA ASP A 71 2.92 -15.98 11.00
C ASP A 71 3.06 -15.21 9.68
N VAL A 72 1.92 -14.97 9.01
CA VAL A 72 1.86 -14.32 7.71
C VAL A 72 2.38 -12.88 7.80
N VAL A 73 3.22 -12.52 6.83
CA VAL A 73 3.66 -11.15 6.58
C VAL A 73 3.10 -10.69 5.23
N ALA A 74 2.43 -9.55 5.21
CA ALA A 74 1.96 -8.88 4.02
C ALA A 74 2.81 -7.63 3.75
N ILE A 75 3.42 -7.59 2.56
CA ILE A 75 4.17 -6.42 2.10
C ILE A 75 3.46 -5.83 0.89
N ARG A 76 3.12 -4.54 0.97
CA ARG A 76 2.67 -3.76 -0.18
C ARG A 76 3.86 -3.07 -0.84
N MET A 77 4.01 -3.26 -2.15
CA MET A 77 5.01 -2.59 -2.98
C MET A 77 4.28 -1.76 -4.03
N GLY A 78 4.43 -0.44 -3.93
CA GLY A 78 3.71 0.52 -4.76
C GLY A 78 4.60 1.60 -5.35
N THR A 79 3.96 2.54 -6.01
CA THR A 79 4.53 3.82 -6.45
C THR A 79 3.77 4.93 -5.77
N SER A 80 4.43 6.06 -5.55
CA SER A 80 3.84 7.19 -4.82
C SER A 80 4.42 8.51 -5.31
N GLY A 81 3.70 9.61 -5.07
CA GLY A 81 4.28 10.95 -5.17
C GLY A 81 5.17 11.22 -3.96
N GLY A 82 6.39 11.70 -4.16
CA GLY A 82 7.29 12.09 -3.07
C GLY A 82 6.98 13.50 -2.56
N LEU A 83 7.10 13.72 -1.26
CA LEU A 83 6.91 15.01 -0.59
C LEU A 83 8.17 15.35 0.21
N GLY A 84 8.95 16.31 -0.30
CA GLY A 84 10.24 16.70 0.30
C GLY A 84 11.34 15.64 0.19
N VAL A 85 11.23 14.72 -0.77
CA VAL A 85 12.19 13.65 -1.04
C VAL A 85 12.58 13.62 -2.52
N GLN A 86 13.76 13.09 -2.84
CA GLN A 86 14.22 13.00 -4.23
C GLN A 86 13.46 11.92 -5.02
N PRO A 87 13.18 12.12 -6.33
CA PRO A 87 12.63 11.08 -7.18
C PRO A 87 13.47 9.80 -7.14
N GLY A 88 12.82 8.64 -7.00
CA GLY A 88 13.48 7.34 -6.89
C GLY A 88 13.86 6.91 -5.47
N THR A 89 13.67 7.78 -4.46
CA THR A 89 13.84 7.41 -3.04
C THR A 89 12.83 6.32 -2.64
N LEU A 90 13.30 5.27 -1.97
CA LEU A 90 12.43 4.24 -1.40
C LEU A 90 11.82 4.78 -0.09
N LEU A 91 10.51 4.66 0.08
CA LEU A 91 9.85 5.09 1.32
C LEU A 91 9.23 3.92 2.07
N ILE A 92 9.55 3.85 3.36
CA ILE A 92 9.00 2.88 4.29
C ILE A 92 8.02 3.61 5.20
N SER A 93 6.73 3.28 5.04
CA SER A 93 5.65 3.94 5.76
C SER A 93 5.77 3.72 7.27
N SER A 94 5.93 4.80 8.03
CA SER A 94 5.90 4.79 9.50
C SER A 94 4.49 4.90 10.06
N GLY A 95 3.50 5.24 9.23
CA GLY A 95 2.11 5.45 9.59
C GLY A 95 1.35 5.91 8.34
N CYS A 96 0.01 5.88 8.37
CA CYS A 96 -0.81 6.25 7.22
C CYS A 96 -1.90 7.24 7.63
N LEU A 97 -2.00 8.37 6.93
CA LEU A 97 -3.06 9.37 7.11
C LEU A 97 -4.16 9.18 6.06
N ASN A 98 -5.42 9.35 6.44
CA ASN A 98 -6.56 9.42 5.52
C ASN A 98 -6.82 10.87 5.05
N GLY A 99 -7.83 11.06 4.21
CA GLY A 99 -8.27 12.38 3.74
C GLY A 99 -8.72 13.37 4.83
N GLU A 100 -8.98 12.89 6.05
CA GLU A 100 -9.29 13.74 7.21
C GLU A 100 -8.04 14.17 7.99
N LEU A 101 -6.85 13.80 7.50
CA LEU A 101 -5.56 14.03 8.15
C LEU A 101 -5.43 13.30 9.50
N LEU A 102 -6.16 12.19 9.66
CA LEU A 102 -6.10 11.33 10.83
C LEU A 102 -5.41 10.01 10.50
N GLU A 103 -4.70 9.45 11.47
CA GLU A 103 -4.18 8.09 11.31
C GLU A 103 -5.32 7.09 11.47
N GLY A 104 -5.67 6.41 10.38
CA GLY A 104 -6.73 5.43 10.38
C GLY A 104 -7.31 5.15 9.01
N TYR A 105 -7.98 4.02 8.89
CA TYR A 105 -8.81 3.71 7.74
C TYR A 105 -10.27 4.01 8.05
N THR A 106 -10.91 4.85 7.23
CA THR A 106 -12.35 5.13 7.34
C THR A 106 -13.14 4.16 6.48
N GLN A 107 -14.01 3.38 7.13
CA GLN A 107 -14.98 2.52 6.46
C GLN A 107 -16.39 2.89 6.89
N TRP A 108 -17.31 2.95 5.93
CA TRP A 108 -18.73 3.08 6.21
C TRP A 108 -19.37 1.69 6.29
N ILE A 109 -19.92 1.36 7.45
CA ILE A 109 -20.59 0.07 7.71
C ILE A 109 -22.03 0.37 8.11
N MET A 110 -22.98 0.00 7.24
CA MET A 110 -24.41 0.28 7.45
C MET A 110 -24.70 1.76 7.78
N GLY A 111 -24.03 2.67 7.06
CA GLY A 111 -24.16 4.12 7.27
C GLY A 111 -23.41 4.69 8.48
N LYS A 112 -22.67 3.88 9.24
CA LYS A 112 -21.86 4.34 10.38
C LYS A 112 -20.38 4.39 10.04
N LYS A 113 -19.71 5.46 10.45
CA LYS A 113 -18.27 5.63 10.30
C LYS A 113 -17.52 4.73 11.29
N ALA A 114 -16.67 3.86 10.79
CA ALA A 114 -15.73 3.05 11.57
C ALA A 114 -14.30 3.47 11.21
N SER A 115 -13.47 3.73 12.23
CA SER A 115 -12.03 3.95 12.06
C SER A 115 -11.28 2.76 12.64
N VAL A 116 -10.32 2.23 11.89
CA VAL A 116 -9.47 1.12 12.35
C VAL A 116 -8.01 1.49 12.15
N LEU A 117 -7.24 1.44 13.23
CA LEU A 117 -5.79 1.35 13.19
C LEU A 117 -5.31 0.62 14.45
N ASP A 118 -4.41 -0.33 14.27
CA ASP A 118 -3.54 -0.83 15.34
C ASP A 118 -2.14 -0.98 14.74
N ALA A 119 -1.08 -0.84 15.52
CA ALA A 119 0.27 -0.58 15.01
C ALA A 119 1.24 -1.70 15.36
N ALA A 120 1.45 -2.65 14.46
CA ALA A 120 2.61 -3.53 14.53
C ALA A 120 3.06 -3.94 13.12
N VAL A 121 4.27 -3.49 12.74
CA VAL A 121 5.22 -4.02 11.71
C VAL A 121 5.85 -2.88 10.93
N ARG A 122 6.82 -2.22 11.55
CA ARG A 122 7.61 -1.13 10.94
C ARG A 122 9.11 -1.33 11.11
N LYS A 123 9.53 -1.81 12.28
CA LYS A 123 10.94 -1.95 12.67
C LYS A 123 11.74 -2.92 11.78
N GLN A 124 11.13 -4.00 11.31
CA GLN A 124 11.84 -5.03 10.52
C GLN A 124 12.18 -4.57 9.09
N LEU A 125 11.27 -3.85 8.41
CA LEU A 125 11.50 -3.38 7.04
C LEU A 125 12.58 -2.30 6.97
N HIS A 126 12.62 -1.39 7.96
CA HIS A 126 13.64 -0.35 8.01
C HIS A 126 15.05 -0.92 8.13
N ARG A 127 15.23 -1.90 9.02
CA ARG A 127 16.50 -2.60 9.21
C ARG A 127 16.99 -3.27 7.92
N VAL A 128 16.11 -3.95 7.18
CA VAL A 128 16.47 -4.58 5.90
C VAL A 128 16.93 -3.55 4.88
N ALA A 129 16.29 -2.37 4.83
CA ALA A 129 16.70 -1.32 3.90
C ALA A 129 18.07 -0.72 4.24
N GLU A 130 18.38 -0.58 5.54
CA GLU A 130 19.73 -0.20 6.00
C GLU A 130 20.78 -1.26 5.61
N GLU A 131 20.48 -2.55 5.83
CA GLU A 131 21.35 -3.67 5.45
C GLU A 131 21.61 -3.71 3.93
N LEU A 132 20.60 -3.40 3.13
CA LEU A 132 20.69 -3.32 1.66
C LEU A 132 21.29 -2.00 1.14
N LYS A 133 21.64 -1.05 2.01
CA LYS A 133 22.17 0.29 1.67
C LYS A 133 21.31 1.03 0.64
N LEU A 134 20.00 0.81 0.69
CA LEU A 134 19.07 1.53 -0.18
C LEU A 134 18.92 2.96 0.35
N ALA A 135 18.79 3.93 -0.55
CA ALA A 135 18.36 5.29 -0.19
C ALA A 135 16.88 5.22 0.25
N ALA A 136 16.67 4.76 1.47
CA ALA A 136 15.38 4.51 2.07
C ALA A 136 15.13 5.54 3.18
N GLU A 137 14.02 6.24 3.07
CA GLU A 137 13.55 7.16 4.10
C GLU A 137 12.32 6.58 4.80
N VAL A 138 12.19 6.88 6.09
CA VAL A 138 11.05 6.50 6.91
C VAL A 138 10.18 7.73 7.14
N GLY A 139 8.91 7.64 6.78
CA GLY A 139 7.97 8.74 6.92
C GLY A 139 6.53 8.27 6.86
N LYS A 140 5.58 9.11 7.25
CA LYS A 140 4.16 8.80 7.10
C LYS A 140 3.79 8.83 5.61
N THR A 141 2.74 8.11 5.28
CA THR A 141 2.16 8.06 3.94
C THR A 141 0.76 8.65 3.99
N PHE A 142 0.45 9.59 3.11
CA PHE A 142 -0.92 10.07 2.94
C PHE A 142 -1.63 9.21 1.90
N CYS A 143 -2.77 8.64 2.29
CA CYS A 143 -3.59 7.75 1.46
C CYS A 143 -4.82 8.53 0.98
N ALA A 144 -4.83 8.89 -0.30
CA ALA A 144 -5.94 9.60 -0.92
C ALA A 144 -6.92 8.63 -1.59
N ASP A 145 -8.21 8.98 -1.61
CA ASP A 145 -9.24 8.22 -2.33
C ASP A 145 -9.31 8.59 -3.82
N ASP A 146 -8.73 9.73 -4.20
CA ASP A 146 -8.61 10.22 -5.57
C ASP A 146 -7.16 10.59 -5.91
N PHE A 147 -6.78 10.39 -7.17
CA PHE A 147 -5.41 10.65 -7.62
C PHE A 147 -5.15 12.14 -7.87
N TYR A 148 -6.15 12.91 -8.29
CA TYR A 148 -5.98 14.30 -8.71
C TYR A 148 -6.27 15.27 -7.56
N GLU A 149 -7.53 15.66 -7.36
CA GLU A 149 -7.94 16.58 -6.31
C GLU A 149 -7.62 16.02 -4.92
N GLY A 150 -7.78 14.71 -4.74
CA GLY A 150 -7.42 14.02 -3.49
C GLY A 150 -5.93 14.14 -3.13
N GLN A 151 -5.04 14.37 -4.10
CA GLN A 151 -3.60 14.60 -3.89
C GLN A 151 -3.17 16.04 -4.20
N ALA A 152 -4.11 16.98 -4.28
CA ALA A 152 -3.87 18.38 -4.61
C ALA A 152 -3.13 18.60 -5.96
N ARG A 153 -3.41 17.75 -6.97
CA ARG A 153 -2.88 17.95 -8.33
C ARG A 153 -3.76 18.89 -9.14
N MET A 154 -3.14 19.87 -9.79
CA MET A 154 -3.85 20.91 -10.57
C MET A 154 -3.95 20.58 -12.06
N ASP A 155 -3.58 19.36 -12.46
CA ASP A 155 -3.59 18.86 -13.84
C ASP A 155 -4.74 17.86 -14.10
N GLY A 156 -5.75 17.85 -13.21
CA GLY A 156 -6.98 17.09 -13.37
C GLY A 156 -8.03 17.83 -14.20
N ALA A 157 -9.15 17.14 -14.48
CA ALA A 157 -10.29 17.74 -15.16
C ALA A 157 -11.06 18.76 -14.30
N PHE A 158 -10.98 18.60 -12.97
CA PHE A 158 -11.55 19.48 -11.97
C PHE A 158 -10.44 19.97 -11.03
N CYS A 159 -10.55 21.21 -10.57
CA CYS A 159 -9.62 21.80 -9.60
C CYS A 159 -10.30 22.99 -8.91
N GLU A 160 -10.81 22.75 -7.70
CA GLU A 160 -11.50 23.77 -6.90
C GLU A 160 -10.59 24.50 -5.88
N TYR A 161 -9.28 24.52 -6.13
CA TYR A 161 -8.30 25.14 -5.24
C TYR A 161 -7.15 25.83 -5.99
N THR A 162 -6.53 26.82 -5.35
CA THR A 162 -5.42 27.59 -5.91
C THR A 162 -4.06 26.92 -5.66
N ALA A 163 -3.02 27.42 -6.34
CA ALA A 163 -1.65 26.95 -6.14
C ALA A 163 -1.14 27.20 -4.71
N GLU A 164 -1.58 28.29 -4.08
CA GLU A 164 -1.27 28.64 -2.69
C GLU A 164 -1.92 27.64 -1.73
N GLN A 165 -3.19 27.28 -1.96
CA GLN A 165 -3.89 26.28 -1.15
C GLN A 165 -3.25 24.89 -1.28
N LYS A 166 -2.87 24.48 -2.50
CA LYS A 166 -2.07 23.27 -2.74
C LYS A 166 -0.77 23.30 -1.93
N THR A 167 -0.01 24.38 -2.04
CA THR A 167 1.28 24.52 -1.36
C THR A 167 1.12 24.45 0.16
N ALA A 168 0.13 25.17 0.71
CA ALA A 168 -0.19 25.14 2.13
C ALA A 168 -0.58 23.74 2.62
N PHE A 169 -1.39 23.01 1.84
CA PHE A 169 -1.78 21.64 2.15
C PHE A 169 -0.59 20.68 2.15
N LEU A 170 0.26 20.71 1.12
CA LEU A 170 1.44 19.85 1.03
C LEU A 170 2.46 20.18 2.12
N SER A 171 2.67 21.46 2.45
CA SER A 171 3.53 21.85 3.59
C SER A 171 2.97 21.31 4.91
N LYS A 172 1.65 21.42 5.14
CA LYS A 172 1.01 20.84 6.32
C LYS A 172 1.22 19.32 6.41
N LEU A 173 1.07 18.58 5.31
CA LEU A 173 1.37 17.14 5.29
C LEU A 173 2.84 16.86 5.64
N TYR A 174 3.76 17.63 5.07
CA TYR A 174 5.19 17.49 5.33
C TYR A 174 5.52 17.69 6.83
N ASP A 175 4.93 18.72 7.44
CA ASP A 175 5.06 19.05 8.87
C ASP A 175 4.45 17.96 9.77
N MET A 176 3.40 17.26 9.29
CA MET A 176 2.84 16.09 9.96
C MET A 176 3.70 14.80 9.82
N GLY A 177 4.86 14.91 9.16
CA GLY A 177 5.79 13.82 8.94
C GLY A 177 5.50 12.97 7.71
N VAL A 178 4.61 13.41 6.81
CA VAL A 178 4.35 12.72 5.54
C VAL A 178 5.54 12.90 4.59
N ARG A 179 5.90 11.82 3.90
CA ARG A 179 6.95 11.81 2.86
C ARG A 179 6.48 11.31 1.51
N ASN A 180 5.31 10.68 1.45
CA ASN A 180 4.67 10.33 0.18
C ASN A 180 3.15 10.29 0.22
N LEU A 181 2.57 10.31 -0.98
CA LEU A 181 1.15 10.22 -1.27
C LEU A 181 0.86 9.02 -2.20
N GLU A 182 -0.08 8.16 -1.82
CA GLU A 182 -0.59 7.01 -2.58
C GLU A 182 -2.07 6.76 -2.24
N MET A 183 -2.65 5.60 -2.56
CA MET A 183 -4.12 5.43 -2.56
C MET A 183 -4.64 4.16 -1.87
N GLU A 184 -3.84 3.46 -1.08
CA GLU A 184 -4.26 2.15 -0.54
C GLU A 184 -3.74 1.81 0.86
N SER A 185 -2.75 2.54 1.38
CA SER A 185 -2.00 2.16 2.58
C SER A 185 -2.86 2.11 3.85
N THR A 186 -3.83 3.00 4.02
CA THR A 186 -4.70 3.01 5.21
C THR A 186 -5.50 1.71 5.31
N CYS A 187 -6.20 1.31 4.25
CA CYS A 187 -6.94 0.05 4.19
C CYS A 187 -6.03 -1.16 4.33
N PHE A 188 -4.86 -1.14 3.67
CA PHE A 188 -3.89 -2.24 3.73
C PHE A 188 -3.48 -2.54 5.17
N VAL A 189 -3.02 -1.51 5.89
CA VAL A 189 -2.57 -1.64 7.28
C VAL A 189 -3.72 -2.04 8.19
N ALA A 190 -4.85 -1.33 8.11
CA ALA A 190 -5.99 -1.57 8.99
C ALA A 190 -6.57 -2.98 8.88
N MET A 191 -6.76 -3.50 7.66
CA MET A 191 -7.32 -4.84 7.46
C MET A 191 -6.33 -5.95 7.78
N SER A 192 -5.04 -5.76 7.47
CA SER A 192 -3.99 -6.73 7.81
C SER A 192 -3.90 -6.89 9.32
N ASN A 193 -3.87 -5.78 10.06
CA ASN A 193 -3.80 -5.80 11.53
C ASN A 193 -5.06 -6.43 12.14
N ARG A 194 -6.26 -6.11 11.62
CA ARG A 194 -7.51 -6.75 12.06
C ARG A 194 -7.51 -8.28 11.83
N ALA A 195 -6.75 -8.76 10.85
CA ALA A 195 -6.60 -10.18 10.56
C ALA A 195 -5.40 -10.85 11.27
N ASN A 196 -4.68 -10.12 12.13
CA ASN A 196 -3.41 -10.55 12.74
C ASN A 196 -2.35 -10.93 11.69
N ILE A 197 -2.33 -10.22 10.57
CA ILE A 197 -1.30 -10.31 9.55
C ILE A 197 -0.32 -9.15 9.79
N ARG A 198 0.97 -9.49 9.82
CA ARG A 198 2.06 -8.55 10.01
C ARG A 198 2.36 -7.76 8.74
#